data_AF-A0A356BUX3-F1
#
_entry.id   AF-A0A356BUX3-F1
#
_cell.length_a   1.000
_cell.length_b   1.000
_cell.length_c   1.000
_cell.angle_alpha   90.00
_cell.angle_beta   90.00
_cell.angle_gamma   90.00
#
_symmetry.space_group_name_H-M   'P 1'
#
loop_
_entity.id
_entity.type
_entity.pdbx_description
1 polymer ?
#
loop_
_entity_poly.entity_id
_entity_poly.type
_entity_poly.pdbx_seq_one_letter_code
_entity_poly.pdbx_strand_id
1 'polypeptide(L)'
;MRLDRVLVERGLAPSRQRAKELICQGQVIVDGEQSIKPSASVPSEATIQVLGLPFAYPSRAGLKLERALKVFDIDVKDKVA
;
A
#
# COMPACT_ATOMS: atom_id res chain seq x y z
N MET A 1 6.56 4.38 12.18
CA MET A 1 5.09 4.48 12.34
C MET A 1 4.54 3.09 12.64
N ARG A 2 3.44 2.93 13.39
CA ARG A 2 2.95 1.59 13.77
C ARG A 2 2.32 0.84 12.58
N LEU A 3 2.71 -0.42 12.36
CA LEU A 3 2.23 -1.24 11.25
C LEU A 3 0.70 -1.36 11.20
N ASP A 4 0.04 -1.55 12.34
CA ASP A 4 -1.42 -1.63 12.41
C ASP A 4 -2.14 -0.36 11.93
N ARG A 5 -1.50 0.80 12.08
CA ARG A 5 -2.01 2.08 11.61
C ARG A 5 -1.72 2.29 10.13
N VAL A 6 -0.51 1.92 9.67
CA VAL A 6 -0.13 2.03 8.26
C VAL A 6 -1.06 1.20 7.37
N LEU A 7 -1.42 -0.02 7.79
CA LEU A 7 -2.34 -0.87 7.03
C LEU A 7 -3.72 -0.22 6.85
N VAL A 8 -4.24 0.46 7.87
CA VAL A 8 -5.53 1.16 7.78
C VAL A 8 -5.42 2.43 6.96
N GLU A 9 -4.38 3.24 7.19
CA GLU A 9 -4.15 4.50 6.45
C GLU A 9 -3.91 4.25 4.95
N ARG A 10 -3.28 3.11 4.59
CA ARG A 10 -3.10 2.70 3.19
C ARG A 10 -4.30 1.95 2.60
N GLY A 11 -5.38 1.75 3.37
CA GLY A 11 -6.57 1.01 2.92
C GLY A 11 -6.34 -0.49 2.70
N LEU A 12 -5.23 -1.05 3.21
CA LEU A 12 -4.92 -2.48 3.17
C LEU A 12 -5.71 -3.26 4.24
N ALA A 13 -6.26 -2.58 5.24
CA ALA A 13 -7.16 -3.19 6.22
C ALA A 13 -8.35 -2.26 6.50
N PRO A 14 -9.59 -2.80 6.64
CA PRO A 14 -10.79 -2.01 6.90
C PRO A 14 -10.83 -1.42 8.32
N SER A 15 -10.08 -2.00 9.26
CA SER A 15 -10.00 -1.52 10.64
C SER A 15 -8.69 -1.92 11.29
N ARG A 16 -8.32 -1.26 12.40
CA ARG A 16 -7.11 -1.60 13.17
C ARG A 16 -7.15 -3.02 13.73
N GLN A 17 -8.34 -3.52 14.05
CA GLN A 17 -8.52 -4.87 14.56
C GLN A 17 -8.26 -5.90 13.47
N ARG A 18 -8.79 -5.68 12.27
CA ARG A 18 -8.50 -6.53 11.11
C ARG A 18 -7.02 -6.47 10.70
N ALA A 19 -6.40 -5.29 10.77
CA ALA A 19 -4.96 -5.13 10.55
C ALA A 19 -4.15 -6.01 11.51
N LYS A 20 -4.47 -6.00 12.80
CA LYS A 20 -3.80 -6.85 13.80
C LYS A 20 -3.95 -8.33 13.50
N GLU A 21 -5.14 -8.78 13.10
CA GLU A 21 -5.38 -10.18 12.74
C GLU A 21 -4.51 -10.61 11.56
N LEU A 22 -4.48 -9.82 10.48
CA LEU A 22 -3.66 -10.09 9.29
C LEU A 22 -2.17 -10.17 9.66
N ILE A 23 -1.69 -9.24 10.49
CA ILE A 23 -0.30 -9.24 10.97
C ILE A 23 -0.03 -10.49 11.82
N CYS A 24 -0.87 -10.80 12.80
CA CYS A 24 -0.69 -11.97 13.67
C CYS A 24 -0.76 -13.29 12.90
N GLN A 25 -1.52 -13.35 11.82
CA GLN A 25 -1.58 -14.51 10.91
C GLN A 25 -0.36 -14.62 9.99
N GLY A 26 0.58 -13.67 10.05
CA GLY A 26 1.72 -13.60 9.14
C GLY A 26 1.31 -13.25 7.71
N GLN A 27 0.12 -12.71 7.51
CA GLN A 27 -0.38 -12.32 6.19
C GLN A 27 0.15 -10.95 5.74
N VAL A 28 1.14 -10.38 6.41
CA VAL A 28 1.71 -9.06 6.08
C VAL A 28 3.20 -9.19 5.84
N ILE A 29 3.65 -8.75 4.67
CA ILE A 29 5.05 -8.61 4.29
C ILE A 29 5.41 -7.14 4.29
N VAL A 30 6.53 -6.78 4.89
CA VAL A 30 7.11 -5.43 4.94
C VAL A 30 8.53 -5.52 4.39
N ASP A 31 8.81 -4.80 3.30
CA ASP A 31 10.13 -4.77 2.64
C ASP A 31 10.70 -6.16 2.30
N GLY A 32 9.81 -7.11 1.98
CA GLY A 32 10.17 -8.49 1.66
C GLY A 32 10.25 -9.44 2.86
N GLU A 33 10.07 -8.94 4.09
CA GLU A 33 10.07 -9.74 5.32
C GLU A 33 8.67 -9.88 5.92
N GLN A 34 8.32 -11.08 6.37
CA GLN A 34 7.04 -11.34 7.01
C GLN A 34 6.99 -10.68 8.41
N SER A 35 6.03 -9.79 8.61
CA SER A 35 5.85 -9.13 9.91
C SER A 35 4.69 -9.74 10.68
N ILE A 36 5.00 -10.25 11.88
CA ILE A 36 4.02 -10.83 12.83
C ILE A 36 3.75 -9.95 14.05
N LYS A 37 4.37 -8.77 14.12
CA LYS A 37 4.25 -7.85 15.26
C LYS A 37 3.42 -6.63 14.86
N PRO A 38 2.16 -6.50 15.31
CA PRO A 38 1.31 -5.35 14.96
C PRO A 38 1.84 -4.01 15.47
N SER A 39 2.60 -4.05 16.57
CA SER A 39 3.28 -2.90 17.17
C SER A 39 4.60 -2.56 16.47
N ALA A 40 5.00 -3.29 15.42
CA ALA A 40 6.25 -3.03 14.72
C ALA A 40 6.26 -1.59 14.18
N SER A 41 7.38 -0.90 14.42
CA SER A 41 7.60 0.40 13.80
C SER A 41 8.14 0.15 12.40
N VAL A 42 7.37 0.57 11.40
CA VAL A 42 7.76 0.49 10.00
C VAL A 42 7.93 1.90 9.42
N PRO A 43 8.85 2.08 8.47
CA PRO A 43 8.97 3.32 7.71
C PRO A 43 7.65 3.66 7.00
N SER A 44 7.33 4.95 6.88
CA SER A 44 6.17 5.43 6.12
C SER A 44 6.28 5.11 4.63
N GLU A 45 7.49 4.90 4.11
CA GLU A 45 7.75 4.51 2.72
C GLU A 45 7.99 3.00 2.52
N ALA A 46 7.90 2.20 3.59
CA ALA A 46 8.11 0.76 3.50
C ALA A 46 7.13 0.11 2.52
N THR A 47 7.59 -0.88 1.75
CA THR A 47 6.75 -1.63 0.83
C THR A 47 5.96 -2.66 1.64
N ILE A 48 4.65 -2.51 1.73
CA ILE A 48 3.79 -3.40 2.53
C ILE A 48 2.86 -4.16 1.59
N GLN A 49 2.90 -5.48 1.69
CA GLN A 49 2.04 -6.39 0.94
C GLN A 49 1.23 -7.25 1.91
N VAL A 50 -0.03 -7.52 1.57
CA VAL A 50 -0.90 -8.38 2.38
C VAL A 50 -1.27 -9.63 1.59
N LEU A 51 -0.81 -10.79 2.08
CA LEU A 51 -1.07 -12.10 1.50
C LEU A 51 -2.44 -12.61 1.97
N GLY A 52 -3.50 -12.39 1.19
CA GLY A 52 -4.82 -13.00 1.46
C GLY A 52 -6.01 -12.05 1.56
N LEU A 53 -5.93 -10.82 1.04
CA LEU A 53 -7.13 -9.99 0.88
C LEU A 53 -7.88 -10.37 -0.41
N PRO A 54 -9.19 -10.72 -0.34
CA PRO A 54 -10.07 -10.73 -1.51
C PRO A 54 -10.56 -9.32 -1.89
N PHE A 55 -10.15 -8.27 -1.17
CA PHE A 55 -10.57 -6.90 -1.49
C PHE A 55 -9.75 -6.35 -2.64
N ALA A 56 -10.23 -6.66 -3.84
CA ALA A 56 -9.95 -5.93 -5.04
C ALA A 56 -10.14 -4.41 -4.77
N TYR A 57 -9.04 -3.67 -4.96
CA TYR A 57 -8.94 -2.21 -5.07
C TYR A 57 -9.12 -1.37 -3.80
N PRO A 58 -8.04 -0.74 -3.30
CA PRO A 58 -8.20 0.42 -2.44
C PRO A 58 -8.55 1.62 -3.33
N SER A 59 -9.86 1.85 -3.51
CA SER A 59 -10.43 3.15 -3.90
C SER A 59 -10.03 3.73 -5.27
N ARG A 60 -10.99 4.35 -5.95
CA ARG A 60 -10.75 5.21 -7.13
C ARG A 60 -9.78 6.38 -6.87
N ALA A 61 -9.32 6.59 -5.64
CA ALA A 61 -8.26 7.54 -5.29
C ALA A 61 -6.82 6.98 -5.43
N GLY A 62 -6.61 5.65 -5.39
CA GLY A 62 -5.29 5.02 -5.56
C GLY A 62 -4.77 5.06 -7.00
N LEU A 63 -5.67 5.22 -7.97
CA LEU A 63 -5.33 5.38 -9.39
C LEU A 63 -4.64 6.72 -9.72
N LYS A 64 -4.45 7.62 -8.75
CA LYS A 64 -3.78 8.91 -8.94
C LYS A 64 -2.26 8.88 -8.69
N LEU A 65 -1.74 7.89 -7.96
CA LEU A 65 -0.30 7.87 -7.63
C LEU A 65 0.50 6.89 -8.50
N GLU A 66 -0.08 5.78 -8.96
CA GLU A 66 0.56 4.95 -10.00
C GLU A 66 0.42 5.54 -11.41
N ARG A 67 -0.46 6.54 -11.58
CA ARG A 67 -0.57 7.36 -12.80
C ARG A 67 0.23 8.66 -12.72
N ALA A 68 1.17 8.78 -11.78
CA ALA A 68 2.14 9.88 -11.74
C ALA A 68 3.47 9.53 -12.43
N LEU A 69 3.75 8.24 -12.70
CA LEU A 69 4.98 7.79 -13.38
C LEU A 69 4.76 7.19 -14.78
N LYS A 70 3.51 7.14 -15.28
CA LYS A 70 3.20 6.71 -16.67
C LYS A 70 2.65 7.83 -17.57
N VAL A 71 2.76 9.09 -17.16
CA VAL A 71 2.23 10.24 -17.93
C VAL A 71 3.34 11.14 -18.50
N PHE A 72 4.60 10.94 -18.11
CA PHE A 72 5.73 11.63 -18.72
C PHE A 72 6.56 10.67 -19.58
N ASP A 73 5.91 10.11 -20.61
CA ASP A 73 6.62 9.94 -21.88
C ASP A 73 6.09 11.05 -22.78
N ILE A 74 6.52 12.28 -22.46
CA ILE A 74 6.33 13.43 -23.33
C ILE A 74 7.37 13.27 -24.43
N ASP A 75 6.92 12.91 -25.63
CA ASP A 75 7.63 13.29 -26.85
C ASP A 75 6.99 14.56 -27.42
N VAL A 76 7.61 15.70 -27.14
CA VAL A 76 7.26 17.03 -27.66
C VAL A 76 7.92 17.24 -29.02
N LYS A 77 7.50 16.46 -30.02
CA LYS A 77 7.85 16.74 -31.41
C LYS A 77 6.63 17.06 -32.26
N ASP A 78 6.54 18.36 -32.53
CA ASP A 78 5.78 19.04 -33.59
C ASP A 78 4.27 19.25 -33.35
N LYS A 79 3.84 20.37 -32.76
CA LYS A 79 3.71 21.75 -33.30
C LYS A 79 2.34 22.07 -33.94
N VAL A 80 1.72 23.12 -33.34
CA VAL A 80 0.77 24.16 -33.82
C VAL A 80 -0.54 23.77 -34.53
N ALA A 81 -1.66 24.30 -33.99
CA ALA A 81 -2.62 25.16 -34.72
C ALA A 81 -3.45 25.96 -33.71
#